data_AF-A0A959Z5T0-F1
#
_entry.id   AF-A0A959Z5T0-F1
#
_cell.length_a   1.000
_cell.length_b   1.000
_cell.length_c   1.000
_cell.angle_alpha   90.00
_cell.angle_beta   90.00
_cell.angle_gamma   90.00
#
_symmetry.space_group_name_H-M   'P 1'
#
loop_
_entity.id
_entity.type
_entity.pdbx_description
1 polymer ?
#
loop_
_entity_poly.entity_id
_entity_poly.type
_entity_poly.pdbx_seq_one_letter_code
_entity_poly.pdbx_strand_id
1 'polypeptide(L)'
;MFKISKAGVFVNYVLLLVTIAFAGCKTPCACPDIYAPVCGDNGRTYANPCEAMCDKVNYYDGECPAYGIGVVQITGDTTAGCNFLVKILNVSYKPDSLPAEFKEDDLFVSLKYRRLNQYEECEELNQIFQVIEIQEINSY
;
A
#
# COMPACT_ATOMS: atom_id res chain seq x y z
N MET A 1 -29.13 53.41 -7.45
CA MET A 1 -27.76 53.26 -7.98
C MET A 1 -26.77 53.23 -6.83
N PHE A 2 -26.28 52.04 -6.45
CA PHE A 2 -25.27 51.88 -5.40
C PHE A 2 -23.90 52.28 -5.93
N LYS A 3 -23.33 53.37 -5.39
CA LYS A 3 -21.97 53.84 -5.70
C LYS A 3 -20.96 52.94 -4.96
N ILE A 4 -20.39 51.96 -5.63
CA ILE A 4 -19.30 51.15 -5.09
C ILE A 4 -18.02 52.02 -5.15
N SER A 5 -17.47 52.39 -3.99
CA SER A 5 -16.24 53.18 -3.89
C SER A 5 -15.07 52.41 -4.49
N LYS A 6 -14.26 53.05 -5.36
CA LYS A 6 -13.04 52.47 -5.95
C LYS A 6 -12.06 51.95 -4.89
N ALA A 7 -12.10 52.51 -3.67
CA ALA A 7 -11.29 52.04 -2.54
C ALA A 7 -11.68 50.63 -2.07
N GLY A 8 -12.98 50.27 -2.09
CA GLY A 8 -13.45 48.95 -1.67
C GLY A 8 -13.11 47.84 -2.65
N VAL A 9 -13.03 48.16 -3.95
CA VAL A 9 -12.58 47.22 -5.00
C VAL A 9 -11.08 46.96 -4.89
N PHE A 10 -10.29 48.01 -4.62
CA PHE A 10 -8.84 47.90 -4.47
C PHE A 10 -8.44 47.13 -3.20
N VAL A 11 -9.15 47.34 -2.08
CA VAL A 11 -8.92 46.59 -0.82
C VAL A 11 -9.24 45.10 -1.00
N ASN A 12 -10.35 44.74 -1.64
CA ASN A 12 -10.67 43.33 -1.93
C ASN A 12 -9.69 42.70 -2.92
N TYR A 13 -9.21 43.44 -3.93
CA TYR A 13 -8.23 42.94 -4.89
C TYR A 13 -6.86 42.70 -4.24
N VAL A 14 -6.41 43.63 -3.39
CA VAL A 14 -5.18 43.47 -2.60
C VAL A 14 -5.32 42.33 -1.59
N LEU A 15 -6.47 42.19 -0.91
CA LEU A 15 -6.74 41.07 0.00
C LEU A 15 -6.74 39.71 -0.73
N LEU A 16 -7.32 39.66 -1.94
CA LEU A 16 -7.29 38.48 -2.81
C LEU A 16 -5.85 38.13 -3.24
N LEU A 17 -5.05 39.11 -3.66
CA LEU A 17 -3.66 38.86 -4.06
C LEU A 17 -2.78 38.44 -2.89
N VAL A 18 -3.00 38.99 -1.70
CA VAL A 18 -2.28 38.59 -0.47
C VAL A 18 -2.65 37.16 -0.08
N THR A 19 -3.92 36.73 -0.18
CA THR A 19 -4.30 35.35 0.15
C THR A 19 -3.77 34.32 -0.86
N ILE A 20 -3.67 34.66 -2.15
CA ILE A 20 -3.11 33.76 -3.18
C ILE A 20 -1.58 33.61 -3.02
N ALA A 21 -0.89 34.66 -2.53
CA ALA A 21 0.57 34.63 -2.32
C ALA A 21 1.04 33.73 -1.15
N PHE A 22 0.13 33.32 -0.26
CA PHE A 22 0.40 32.35 0.82
C PHE A 22 -0.06 30.93 0.49
N ALA A 23 -0.36 30.62 -0.78
CA ALA A 23 -0.44 29.24 -1.23
C ALA A 23 0.97 28.62 -1.14
N GLY A 24 1.33 28.15 0.06
CA GLY A 24 2.66 27.66 0.39
C GLY A 24 3.14 26.61 -0.60
N CYS A 25 4.28 26.88 -1.23
CA CYS A 25 5.01 25.85 -1.96
C CYS A 25 5.48 24.82 -0.93
N LYS A 26 4.87 23.63 -0.92
CA LYS A 26 5.33 22.49 -0.12
C LYS A 26 6.73 22.18 -0.64
N THR A 27 7.78 22.51 0.13
CA THR A 27 9.15 22.12 -0.22
C THR A 27 9.14 20.61 -0.43
N PRO A 28 9.64 20.10 -1.58
CA PRO A 28 9.71 18.66 -1.78
C PRO A 28 10.58 18.08 -0.67
N CYS A 29 10.07 17.08 0.05
CA CYS A 29 10.90 16.41 1.05
C CYS A 29 12.02 15.67 0.34
N ALA A 30 13.24 15.85 0.85
CA ALA A 30 14.37 15.07 0.41
C ALA A 30 14.32 13.71 1.14
N CYS A 31 13.84 12.68 0.44
CA CYS A 31 13.84 11.30 0.92
C CYS A 31 14.74 10.44 0.05
N PRO A 32 15.39 9.40 0.62
CA PRO A 32 16.17 8.44 -0.15
C PRO A 32 15.24 7.58 -1.03
N ASP A 33 15.75 7.14 -2.18
CA ASP A 33 15.05 6.21 -3.06
C ASP A 33 15.27 4.77 -2.59
N ILE A 34 14.64 4.44 -1.45
CA ILE A 34 14.67 3.12 -0.82
C ILE A 34 13.22 2.63 -0.73
N TYR A 35 12.98 1.38 -1.13
CA TYR A 35 11.69 0.74 -0.97
C TYR A 35 11.65 -0.08 0.32
N ALA A 36 11.01 0.49 1.33
CA ALA A 36 10.74 -0.11 2.64
C ALA A 36 9.33 0.31 3.08
N PRO A 37 8.28 -0.22 2.43
CA PRO A 37 6.98 0.41 2.46
C PRO A 37 6.35 0.40 3.85
N VAL A 38 5.54 1.44 4.08
CA VAL A 38 4.74 1.64 5.28
C VAL A 38 3.30 2.01 4.91
N CYS A 39 2.34 1.62 5.74
CA CYS A 39 0.94 1.99 5.57
C CYS A 39 0.62 3.16 6.48
N GLY A 40 0.23 4.28 5.89
CA GLY A 40 -0.26 5.42 6.66
C GLY A 40 -1.66 5.19 7.21
N ASP A 41 -1.97 5.83 8.34
CA ASP A 41 -3.33 5.84 8.94
C ASP A 41 -4.39 6.44 8.00
N ASN A 42 -3.96 7.11 6.93
CA ASN A 42 -4.80 7.60 5.85
C ASN A 42 -5.11 6.55 4.77
N GLY A 43 -4.69 5.30 4.95
CA GLY A 43 -4.89 4.19 4.00
C GLY A 43 -3.99 4.25 2.76
N ARG A 44 -2.95 5.10 2.74
CA ARG A 44 -2.00 5.21 1.64
C ARG A 44 -0.70 4.48 1.96
N THR A 45 -0.25 3.64 1.03
CA THR A 45 1.10 3.08 1.05
C THR A 45 2.13 4.14 0.67
N TYR A 46 3.13 4.32 1.50
CA TYR A 46 4.32 5.13 1.24
C TYR A 46 5.50 4.23 0.91
N ALA A 47 6.38 4.64 -0.01
CA ALA A 47 7.50 3.80 -0.42
C ALA A 47 8.51 3.56 0.72
N ASN A 48 8.59 4.51 1.65
CA ASN A 48 9.40 4.40 2.87
C ASN A 48 8.87 5.31 4.00
N PRO A 49 9.39 5.14 5.24
CA PRO A 49 9.04 5.98 6.38
C PRO A 49 9.25 7.48 6.17
N CYS A 50 10.31 7.89 5.44
CA CYS A 50 10.61 9.30 5.22
C CYS A 50 9.47 9.98 4.44
N GLU A 51 8.93 9.33 3.43
CA GLU A 51 7.80 9.86 2.66
C GLU A 51 6.53 9.99 3.49
N ALA A 52 6.24 9.01 4.37
CA ALA A 52 5.09 9.10 5.29
C ALA A 52 5.23 10.26 6.28
N MET A 53 6.43 10.43 6.86
CA MET A 53 6.75 11.55 7.75
C MET A 53 6.66 12.90 7.04
N CYS A 54 7.07 12.96 5.76
CA CYS A 54 6.95 14.16 4.93
C CYS A 54 5.49 14.63 4.82
N ASP A 55 4.58 13.67 4.66
CA ASP A 55 3.15 13.93 4.62
C ASP A 55 2.52 14.10 6.01
N LYS A 56 3.32 13.98 7.09
CA LYS A 56 2.90 14.08 8.50
C LYS A 56 1.81 13.06 8.84
N VAL A 57 1.95 11.85 8.29
CA VAL A 57 1.03 10.74 8.48
C VAL A 57 1.70 9.73 9.42
N ASN A 58 1.00 9.34 10.48
CA ASN A 58 1.38 8.19 11.29
C ASN A 58 1.26 6.91 10.45
N TYR A 59 2.14 5.94 10.69
CA TYR A 59 2.20 4.74 9.86
C TYR A 59 2.60 3.51 10.67
N TYR A 60 2.37 2.33 10.08
CA TYR A 60 2.88 1.04 10.54
C TYR A 60 3.60 0.31 9.40
N ASP A 61 4.41 -0.70 9.75
CA ASP A 61 5.25 -1.42 8.80
C ASP A 61 4.46 -2.25 7.77
N GLY A 62 4.98 -2.30 6.55
CA GLY A 62 4.37 -3.01 5.42
C GLY A 62 3.43 -2.13 4.61
N GLU A 63 2.96 -2.63 3.47
CA GLU A 63 2.02 -1.86 2.64
C GLU A 63 0.63 -1.79 3.27
N CYS A 64 -0.23 -0.90 2.78
CA CYS A 64 -1.63 -0.93 3.15
C CYS A 64 -2.34 -2.17 2.58
N PRO A 65 -3.40 -2.68 3.25
CA PRO A 65 -4.17 -3.79 2.75
C PRO A 65 -4.71 -3.55 1.34
N ALA A 66 -4.57 -4.57 0.49
CA ALA A 66 -5.09 -4.61 -0.86
C ALA A 66 -6.14 -5.73 -0.99
N TYR A 67 -6.96 -5.62 -2.02
CA TYR A 67 -7.92 -6.65 -2.40
C TYR A 67 -7.45 -7.33 -3.68
N GLY A 68 -7.53 -8.65 -3.70
CA GLY A 68 -7.07 -9.46 -4.81
C GLY A 68 -7.97 -10.66 -5.06
N ILE A 69 -7.96 -11.12 -6.31
CA ILE A 69 -8.52 -12.40 -6.70
C ILE A 69 -7.35 -13.26 -7.15
N GLY A 70 -7.28 -14.48 -6.65
CA GLY A 70 -6.17 -15.37 -6.90
C GLY A 70 -6.56 -16.84 -6.89
N VAL A 71 -5.54 -17.68 -7.08
CA VAL A 71 -5.64 -19.13 -6.95
C VAL A 71 -4.63 -19.61 -5.93
N VAL A 72 -5.04 -20.56 -5.10
CA VAL A 72 -4.13 -21.29 -4.21
C VAL A 72 -3.36 -22.30 -5.07
N GLN A 73 -2.05 -22.36 -4.87
CA GLN A 73 -1.18 -23.32 -5.54
C GLN A 73 -0.49 -24.17 -4.47
N ILE A 74 -0.64 -25.49 -4.54
CA ILE A 74 0.10 -26.41 -3.70
C ILE A 74 1.40 -26.73 -4.43
N THR A 75 2.50 -26.11 -4.02
CA THR A 75 3.78 -26.27 -4.72
C THR A 75 4.57 -27.52 -4.30
N GLY A 76 4.03 -28.35 -3.40
CA GLY A 76 4.70 -29.57 -2.95
C GLY A 76 5.81 -29.26 -1.95
N ASP A 77 6.14 -30.29 -1.16
CA ASP A 77 7.06 -30.31 -0.02
C ASP A 77 6.89 -29.26 1.09
N THR A 78 6.61 -29.75 2.29
CA THR A 78 6.59 -28.96 3.51
C THR A 78 7.97 -28.51 4.00
N THR A 79 9.05 -29.13 3.51
CA THR A 79 10.42 -28.88 3.98
C THR A 79 11.22 -27.87 3.17
N ALA A 80 10.77 -27.50 1.97
CA ALA A 80 11.49 -26.61 1.06
C ALA A 80 10.96 -25.16 1.00
N GLY A 81 10.05 -24.78 1.91
CA GLY A 81 9.45 -23.44 1.99
C GLY A 81 8.24 -23.22 1.05
N CYS A 82 7.97 -24.17 0.15
CA CYS A 82 6.96 -24.08 -0.91
C CYS A 82 5.65 -24.83 -0.62
N ASN A 83 5.21 -24.89 0.64
CA ASN A 83 4.03 -25.71 1.01
C ASN A 83 2.74 -25.30 0.27
N PHE A 84 2.52 -23.99 0.18
CA PHE A 84 1.38 -23.37 -0.50
C PHE A 84 1.78 -21.95 -0.88
N LEU A 85 1.31 -21.51 -2.03
CA LEU A 85 1.41 -20.14 -2.52
C LEU A 85 0.01 -19.64 -2.88
N VAL A 86 -0.16 -18.33 -2.93
CA VAL A 86 -1.36 -17.70 -3.51
C VAL A 86 -0.91 -16.83 -4.67
N LYS A 87 -1.41 -17.15 -5.86
CA LYS A 87 -1.09 -16.43 -7.10
C LYS A 87 -2.16 -15.41 -7.40
N ILE A 88 -1.80 -14.13 -7.31
CA ILE A 88 -2.69 -12.98 -7.52
C ILE A 88 -2.18 -12.22 -8.74
N LEU A 89 -3.00 -12.08 -9.78
CA LEU A 89 -2.62 -11.36 -11.01
C LEU A 89 -1.26 -11.78 -11.61
N ASN A 90 -0.96 -13.08 -11.59
CA ASN A 90 0.30 -13.69 -12.01
C ASN A 90 1.52 -13.48 -11.12
N VAL A 91 1.36 -12.88 -9.94
CA VAL A 91 2.41 -12.81 -8.93
C VAL A 91 2.10 -13.83 -7.84
N SER A 92 3.04 -14.74 -7.57
CA SER A 92 2.92 -15.70 -6.49
C SER A 92 3.43 -15.08 -5.20
N TYR A 93 2.63 -15.20 -4.14
CA TYR A 93 2.95 -14.75 -2.80
C TYR A 93 2.97 -15.94 -1.86
N LYS A 94 3.79 -15.83 -0.82
CA LYS A 94 3.78 -16.77 0.30
C LYS A 94 2.86 -16.21 1.39
N PRO A 95 1.72 -16.84 1.71
CA PRO A 95 0.97 -16.41 2.88
C PRO A 95 1.74 -16.75 4.16
N ASP A 96 1.71 -15.85 5.13
CA ASP A 96 2.22 -16.10 6.49
C ASP A 96 1.50 -17.30 7.15
N SER A 97 0.22 -17.45 6.82
CA SER A 97 -0.66 -18.51 7.24
C SER A 97 -1.76 -18.70 6.20
N LEU A 98 -2.21 -19.95 6.02
CA LEU A 98 -3.36 -20.29 5.19
C LEU A 98 -4.22 -21.30 5.97
N PRO A 99 -5.52 -21.03 6.20
CA PRO A 99 -6.41 -21.96 6.88
C PRO A 99 -6.51 -23.29 6.11
N ALA A 100 -6.72 -24.40 6.83
CA ALA A 100 -6.64 -25.74 6.27
C ALA A 100 -7.68 -25.98 5.17
N GLU A 101 -8.85 -25.39 5.31
CA GLU A 101 -9.95 -25.42 4.35
C GLU A 101 -9.63 -24.75 3.01
N PHE A 102 -8.61 -23.89 2.95
CA PHE A 102 -8.14 -23.27 1.70
C PHE A 102 -6.89 -23.94 1.13
N LYS A 103 -6.39 -25.03 1.72
CA LYS A 103 -5.22 -25.77 1.22
C LYS A 103 -5.64 -26.79 0.15
N GLU A 104 -6.26 -26.30 -0.90
CA GLU A 104 -6.67 -27.07 -2.07
C GLU A 104 -5.99 -26.47 -3.30
N ASP A 105 -5.42 -27.33 -4.14
CA ASP A 105 -4.73 -26.90 -5.35
C ASP A 105 -5.74 -26.35 -6.36
N ASP A 106 -5.36 -25.26 -7.04
CA ASP A 106 -6.22 -24.51 -7.96
C ASP A 106 -7.52 -23.94 -7.35
N LEU A 107 -7.62 -23.85 -6.02
CA LEU A 107 -8.77 -23.23 -5.36
C LEU A 107 -8.82 -21.73 -5.66
N PHE A 108 -9.93 -21.29 -6.27
CA PHE A 108 -10.16 -19.89 -6.59
C PHE A 108 -10.63 -19.11 -5.36
N VAL A 109 -9.94 -18.02 -5.04
CA VAL A 109 -10.16 -17.25 -3.81
C VAL A 109 -10.21 -15.75 -4.07
N SER A 110 -11.04 -15.07 -3.27
CA SER A 110 -10.95 -13.61 -3.07
C SER A 110 -10.30 -13.36 -1.73
N LEU A 111 -9.43 -12.35 -1.68
CA LEU A 111 -8.67 -12.05 -0.48
C LEU A 111 -8.51 -10.55 -0.25
N LYS A 112 -8.53 -10.18 1.02
CA LYS A 112 -7.97 -8.93 1.52
C LYS A 112 -6.67 -9.28 2.22
N TYR A 113 -5.57 -8.68 1.79
CA TYR A 113 -4.24 -9.06 2.22
C TYR A 113 -3.35 -7.86 2.39
N ARG A 114 -2.33 -8.00 3.23
CA ARG A 114 -1.28 -7.01 3.42
C ARG A 114 0.05 -7.60 2.99
N ARG A 115 0.78 -6.88 2.13
CA ARG A 115 2.16 -7.26 1.78
C ARG A 115 3.10 -6.83 2.91
N LEU A 116 3.82 -7.80 3.46
CA LEU A 116 4.78 -7.57 4.54
C LEU A 116 6.16 -7.25 3.97
N ASN A 117 6.99 -6.61 4.80
CA ASN A 117 8.42 -6.43 4.52
C ASN A 117 9.21 -7.70 4.90
N GLN A 118 8.69 -8.85 4.47
CA GLN A 118 9.21 -10.18 4.76
C GLN A 118 9.21 -11.00 3.48
N TYR A 119 10.21 -11.85 3.35
CA TYR A 119 10.45 -12.67 2.17
C TYR A 119 10.82 -14.08 2.62
N GLU A 120 10.30 -15.09 1.93
CA GLU A 120 10.67 -16.49 2.15
C GLU A 120 11.25 -17.08 0.88
N GLU A 121 12.37 -17.78 1.03
CA GLU A 121 12.98 -18.54 -0.05
C GLU A 121 12.30 -19.89 -0.18
N CYS A 122 12.01 -20.27 -1.42
CA CYS A 122 11.58 -21.59 -1.79
C CYS A 122 12.70 -22.28 -2.58
N GLU A 123 13.32 -23.28 -1.95
CA GLU A 123 14.49 -23.96 -2.51
C GLU A 123 14.15 -24.75 -3.78
N GLU A 124 12.96 -25.36 -3.84
CA GLU A 124 12.52 -26.17 -4.98
C GLU A 124 12.35 -25.34 -6.26
N LEU A 125 11.82 -24.12 -6.13
CA LEU A 125 11.63 -23.21 -7.26
C LEU A 125 12.85 -22.32 -7.48
N ASN A 126 13.83 -22.33 -6.57
CA ASN A 126 14.96 -21.40 -6.54
C ASN A 126 14.47 -19.94 -6.67
N GLN A 127 13.45 -19.60 -5.89
CA GLN A 127 12.74 -18.32 -5.95
C GLN A 127 12.45 -17.79 -4.56
N ILE A 128 12.44 -16.46 -4.43
CA ILE A 128 12.08 -15.76 -3.21
C ILE A 128 10.69 -15.16 -3.40
N PHE A 129 9.79 -15.47 -2.49
CA PHE A 129 8.41 -14.98 -2.50
C PHE A 129 8.22 -13.93 -1.42
N GLN A 130 7.51 -12.85 -1.77
CA GLN A 130 7.07 -11.87 -0.78
C GLN A 130 6.00 -12.48 0.11
N VAL A 131 6.11 -12.24 1.42
CA VAL A 131 5.14 -12.73 2.40
C VAL A 131 3.92 -11.80 2.43
N ILE A 132 2.73 -12.40 2.46
CA ILE A 132 1.46 -11.69 2.65
C ILE A 132 0.77 -12.17 3.93
N GLU A 133 0.22 -11.22 4.68
CA GLU A 133 -0.74 -11.49 5.75
C GLU A 133 -2.13 -11.49 5.14
N ILE A 134 -2.86 -12.59 5.28
CA ILE A 134 -4.26 -12.69 4.84
C ILE A 134 -5.15 -12.16 5.97
N GLN A 135 -5.91 -11.09 5.67
CA GLN A 135 -6.85 -10.49 6.62
C GLN A 135 -8.27 -11.06 6.45
N GLU A 136 -8.68 -11.29 5.21
CA GLU A 136 -9.97 -11.90 4.87
C GLU A 136 -9.76 -12.79 3.64
N ILE A 137 -10.38 -13.97 3.61
CA ILE A 137 -10.32 -14.90 2.47
C ILE A 137 -11.67 -15.61 2.30
N ASN A 138 -12.13 -15.74 1.04
CA ASN A 138 -13.33 -16.49 0.68
C ASN A 138 -13.06 -17.30 -0.59
N SER A 139 -13.58 -18.52 -0.67
CA SER A 139 -13.58 -19.35 -1.87
C SER A 139 -14.88 -19.17 -2.68
N TYR A 140 -14.84 -19.58 -3.94
CA TYR A 140 -15.96 -19.56 -4.88
C TYR A 140 -16.44 -20.96 -5.24
#